data_AF-A0A4Y9Z769-F1
#
_entry.id   AF-A0A4Y9Z769-F1
#
_cell.length_a   1.000
_cell.length_b   1.000
_cell.length_c   1.000
_cell.angle_alpha   90.00
_cell.angle_beta   90.00
_cell.angle_gamma   90.00
#
_symmetry.space_group_name_H-M   'P 1'
#
loop_
_entity.id
_entity.type
_entity.pdbx_description
1 polymer ?
#
loop_
_entity_poly.entity_id
_entity_poly.type
_entity_poly.pdbx_seq_one_letter_code
_entity_poly.pdbx_strand_id
1 'polypeptide(L)'
;MPFMQTVKRLTKEDMPPKQPSKPYFLFSTEYCRTVPKAPTLAAQHQVSKAAAKAWKAMGDAGRQVYHDRYAELRVEYSKRLQEYFDKTDRETLKRVKLKLKASHRSVPRDAKRPLLPGSPWTVFIQEQTNTIGPAPPGVCPVEHITEMVAERWCALTPEERAPYDERFKQLSEEYYSKTNRSPPIRAATRIASE
;
A
#
# COMPACT_ATOMS: atom_id res chain seq x y z
N MET A 1 -4.69 -9.71 46.26
CA MET A 1 -3.62 -9.12 45.42
C MET A 1 -3.71 -9.74 44.02
N PRO A 2 -4.32 -9.10 42.99
CA PRO A 2 -4.34 -9.71 41.68
C PRO A 2 -3.10 -9.31 40.87
N PHE A 3 -2.36 -10.35 40.49
CA PHE A 3 -1.39 -10.48 39.40
C PHE A 3 -1.24 -9.27 38.46
N MET A 4 -0.09 -8.60 38.53
CA MET A 4 0.42 -7.84 37.40
C MET A 4 0.82 -8.82 36.29
N GLN A 5 -0.05 -9.05 35.31
CA GLN A 5 0.35 -9.72 34.07
C GLN A 5 1.49 -8.91 33.45
N THR A 6 2.70 -9.47 33.44
CA THR A 6 3.86 -8.84 32.82
C THR A 6 3.60 -8.74 31.32
N VAL A 7 3.44 -7.51 30.82
CA VAL A 7 3.23 -7.26 29.39
C VAL A 7 4.49 -7.70 28.63
N LYS A 8 4.47 -8.90 28.04
CA LYS A 8 5.59 -9.49 27.30
C LYS A 8 6.10 -8.51 26.24
N ARG A 9 7.36 -8.09 26.29
CA ARG A 9 7.92 -7.13 25.32
C ARG A 9 7.87 -7.71 23.90
N LEU A 10 7.50 -6.87 22.92
CA LEU A 10 7.50 -7.26 21.50
C LEU A 10 8.93 -7.55 21.04
N THR A 11 9.15 -8.72 20.49
CA THR A 11 10.44 -9.13 19.93
C THR A 11 10.50 -8.85 18.42
N LYS A 12 11.58 -9.29 17.75
CA LYS A 12 11.76 -9.09 16.32
C LYS A 12 10.87 -10.04 15.50
N GLU A 13 10.56 -11.20 16.06
CA GLU A 13 9.72 -12.25 15.50
C GLU A 13 8.25 -11.81 15.44
N ASP A 14 7.82 -10.97 16.39
CA ASP A 14 6.47 -10.37 16.41
C ASP A 14 6.29 -9.28 15.34
N MET A 15 7.34 -8.86 14.63
CA MET A 15 7.26 -7.80 13.62
C MET A 15 6.92 -8.37 12.26
N PRO A 16 6.14 -7.64 11.42
CA PRO A 16 5.84 -8.10 10.08
C PRO A 16 7.13 -8.26 9.26
N PRO A 17 7.17 -9.20 8.31
CA PRO A 17 8.32 -9.38 7.43
C PRO A 17 8.60 -8.08 6.67
N LYS A 18 9.89 -7.82 6.42
CA LYS A 18 10.33 -6.67 5.63
C LYS A 18 10.06 -6.90 4.15
N GLN A 19 9.66 -5.83 3.46
CA GLN A 19 9.50 -5.85 2.00
C GLN A 19 10.85 -6.14 1.33
N PRO A 20 10.84 -6.82 0.16
CA PRO A 20 12.04 -7.03 -0.61
C PRO A 20 12.57 -5.69 -1.13
N SER A 21 13.91 -5.58 -1.20
CA SER A 21 14.55 -4.40 -1.77
C SER A 21 14.14 -4.23 -3.23
N LYS A 22 13.90 -2.98 -3.66
CA LYS A 22 13.57 -2.67 -5.05
C LYS A 22 14.74 -3.04 -6.00
N PRO A 23 14.49 -3.26 -7.30
CA PRO A 23 15.50 -3.74 -8.27
C PRO A 23 16.86 -3.03 -8.20
N TYR A 24 16.86 -1.69 -8.21
CA TYR A 24 18.09 -0.91 -8.09
C TYR A 24 18.86 -1.18 -6.80
N PHE A 25 18.17 -1.34 -5.66
CA PHE A 25 18.83 -1.63 -4.38
C PHE A 25 19.37 -3.05 -4.31
N LEU A 26 18.74 -4.02 -4.99
CA LEU A 26 19.29 -5.37 -5.16
C LEU A 26 20.62 -5.28 -5.90
N PHE A 27 20.63 -4.63 -7.08
CA PHE A 27 21.84 -4.38 -7.85
C PHE A 27 22.89 -3.62 -7.04
N SER A 28 22.52 -2.51 -6.41
CA SER A 28 23.47 -1.67 -5.65
C SER A 28 24.08 -2.44 -4.48
N THR A 29 23.34 -3.35 -3.85
CA THR A 29 23.89 -4.21 -2.79
C THR A 29 24.92 -5.19 -3.35
N GLU A 30 24.67 -5.76 -4.53
CA GLU A 30 25.62 -6.67 -5.20
C GLU A 30 26.84 -5.92 -5.71
N TYR A 31 26.65 -4.76 -6.32
CA TYR A 31 27.73 -3.87 -6.75
C TYR A 31 28.61 -3.44 -5.57
N CYS A 32 28.02 -3.10 -4.43
CA CYS A 32 28.79 -2.75 -3.23
C CYS A 32 29.54 -3.94 -2.62
N ARG A 33 29.22 -5.19 -2.98
CA ARG A 33 29.99 -6.38 -2.56
C ARG A 33 31.18 -6.66 -3.46
N THR A 34 31.14 -6.22 -4.72
CA THR A 34 32.28 -6.36 -5.65
C THR A 34 33.36 -5.30 -5.43
N VAL A 35 33.01 -4.19 -4.75
CA VAL A 35 33.93 -3.11 -4.41
C VAL A 35 34.41 -3.26 -2.96
N PRO A 36 35.69 -3.01 -2.65
CA PRO A 36 36.18 -3.00 -1.26
C PRO A 36 35.36 -2.07 -0.37
N LYS A 37 35.17 -2.49 0.88
CA LYS A 37 34.39 -1.70 1.85
C LYS A 37 35.07 -0.34 2.05
N ALA A 38 34.39 0.72 1.63
CA ALA A 38 34.89 2.08 1.76
C ALA A 38 35.03 2.47 3.25
N PRO A 39 36.21 2.98 3.67
CA PRO A 39 36.52 3.26 5.08
C PRO A 39 35.87 4.56 5.58
N THR A 40 35.51 5.47 4.66
CA THR A 40 34.90 6.77 4.98
C THR A 40 33.52 6.90 4.35
N LEU A 41 32.67 7.73 4.96
CA LEU A 41 31.36 8.05 4.42
C LEU A 41 31.46 8.67 3.02
N ALA A 42 32.44 9.56 2.80
CA ALA A 42 32.71 10.16 1.49
C ALA A 42 33.02 9.11 0.42
N ALA A 43 33.85 8.12 0.74
CA ALA A 43 34.16 7.03 -0.19
C ALA A 43 32.94 6.14 -0.46
N GLN A 44 32.09 5.88 0.55
CA GLN A 44 30.81 5.16 0.35
C GLN A 44 29.85 5.91 -0.59
N HIS A 45 29.80 7.24 -0.50
CA HIS A 45 29.04 8.06 -1.43
C HIS A 45 29.57 7.95 -2.87
N GLN A 46 30.89 7.85 -3.07
CA GLN A 46 31.47 7.66 -4.41
C GLN A 46 31.12 6.28 -4.98
N VAL A 47 31.19 5.21 -4.18
CA VAL A 47 30.75 3.88 -4.61
C VAL A 47 29.27 3.88 -5.00
N SER A 48 28.42 4.56 -4.22
CA SER A 48 26.99 4.71 -4.52
C SER A 48 26.74 5.47 -5.82
N LYS A 49 27.51 6.55 -6.09
CA LYS A 49 27.45 7.28 -7.37
C LYS A 49 27.88 6.40 -8.54
N ALA A 50 28.92 5.60 -8.37
CA ALA A 50 29.39 4.65 -9.39
C ALA A 50 28.33 3.58 -9.68
N ALA A 51 27.70 3.01 -8.64
CA ALA A 51 26.59 2.08 -8.79
C ALA A 51 25.42 2.70 -9.57
N ALA A 52 25.03 3.94 -9.24
CA ALA A 52 23.97 4.65 -9.97
C ALA A 52 24.30 4.84 -11.46
N LYS A 53 25.56 5.16 -11.80
CA LYS A 53 26.02 5.26 -13.19
C LYS A 53 25.99 3.90 -13.90
N ALA A 54 26.49 2.85 -13.25
CA ALA A 54 26.47 1.49 -13.79
C ALA A 54 25.03 1.00 -14.05
N TRP A 55 24.11 1.26 -13.12
CA TRP A 55 22.69 0.93 -13.31
C TRP A 55 22.06 1.62 -14.53
N LYS A 56 22.38 2.90 -14.76
CA LYS A 56 21.92 3.64 -15.94
C LYS A 56 22.54 3.08 -17.23
N ALA A 57 23.80 2.65 -17.19
CA ALA A 57 24.52 2.13 -18.35
C ALA A 57 24.08 0.71 -18.77
N MET A 58 23.53 -0.11 -17.87
CA MET A 58 23.09 -1.48 -18.17
C MET A 58 21.92 -1.59 -19.17
N GLY A 59 21.24 -0.49 -19.50
CA GLY A 59 20.07 -0.50 -20.38
C GLY A 59 18.87 -1.25 -19.76
N ASP A 60 17.77 -1.38 -20.51
CA ASP A 60 16.56 -2.04 -19.99
C ASP A 60 16.73 -3.56 -19.86
N ALA A 61 17.40 -4.21 -20.83
CA ALA A 61 17.62 -5.65 -20.82
C ALA A 61 18.44 -6.12 -19.60
N GLY A 62 19.51 -5.41 -19.24
CA GLY A 62 20.31 -5.74 -18.04
C GLY A 62 19.56 -5.45 -16.73
N ARG A 63 18.69 -4.44 -16.72
CA ARG A 63 17.84 -4.13 -15.55
C ARG A 63 16.71 -5.14 -15.37
N GLN A 64 16.21 -5.73 -16.46
CA GLN A 64 15.09 -6.67 -16.46
C GLN A 64 15.33 -7.84 -15.51
N VAL A 65 16.55 -8.39 -15.48
CA VAL A 65 16.92 -9.49 -14.56
C VAL A 65 16.64 -9.14 -13.08
N TYR A 66 16.90 -7.89 -12.68
CA TYR A 66 16.63 -7.42 -11.32
C TYR A 66 15.14 -7.13 -11.09
N HIS A 67 14.40 -6.78 -12.13
CA HIS A 67 12.94 -6.63 -12.08
C HIS A 67 12.26 -7.99 -11.91
N ASP A 68 12.69 -9.02 -12.65
CA ASP A 68 12.16 -10.38 -12.56
C ASP A 68 12.45 -10.99 -11.19
N ARG A 69 13.70 -10.87 -10.72
CA ARG A 69 14.07 -11.31 -9.36
C ARG A 69 13.27 -10.57 -8.27
N TYR A 70 13.01 -9.29 -8.45
CA TYR A 70 12.16 -8.54 -7.53
C TYR A 70 10.72 -9.05 -7.55
N ALA A 71 10.17 -9.41 -8.72
CA ALA A 71 8.84 -10.00 -8.85
C ALA A 71 8.73 -11.34 -8.11
N GLU A 72 9.73 -12.22 -8.24
CA GLU A 72 9.81 -13.47 -7.48
C GLU A 72 9.86 -13.24 -5.96
N LEU A 73 10.75 -12.34 -5.51
CA LEU A 73 10.85 -11.97 -4.10
C LEU A 73 9.56 -11.34 -3.56
N ARG A 74 8.79 -10.65 -4.40
CA ARG A 74 7.47 -10.11 -4.05
C ARG A 74 6.42 -11.20 -3.85
N VAL A 75 6.47 -12.26 -4.65
CA VAL A 75 5.62 -13.45 -4.46
C VAL A 75 5.97 -14.14 -3.15
N GLU A 76 7.25 -14.35 -2.88
CA GLU A 76 7.70 -14.96 -1.62
C GLU A 76 7.35 -14.09 -0.40
N TYR A 77 7.55 -12.78 -0.51
CA TYR A 77 7.17 -11.83 0.53
C TYR A 77 5.67 -11.90 0.86
N SER A 78 4.81 -11.99 -0.17
CA SER A 78 3.37 -12.12 0.02
C SER A 78 3.02 -13.39 0.81
N LYS A 79 3.69 -14.52 0.52
CA LYS A 79 3.51 -15.77 1.28
C LYS A 79 3.93 -15.62 2.74
N ARG A 80 5.15 -15.12 2.99
CA ARG A 80 5.68 -14.89 4.35
C ARG A 80 4.81 -13.90 5.14
N LEU A 81 4.28 -12.88 4.48
CA LEU A 81 3.39 -11.91 5.11
C LEU A 81 2.06 -12.55 5.51
N GLN A 82 1.52 -13.44 4.68
CA GLN A 82 0.30 -14.17 5.02
C GLN A 82 0.53 -15.13 6.19
N GLU A 83 1.63 -15.88 6.18
CA GLU A 83 2.00 -16.74 7.31
C GLU A 83 2.16 -15.95 8.61
N TYR A 84 2.72 -14.73 8.53
CA TYR A 84 2.81 -13.84 9.69
C TYR A 84 1.41 -13.50 10.22
N PHE A 85 0.45 -13.14 9.37
CA PHE A 85 -0.93 -12.86 9.82
C PHE A 85 -1.63 -14.10 10.38
N ASP A 86 -1.38 -15.27 9.82
CA ASP A 86 -1.99 -16.54 10.27
C ASP A 86 -1.42 -16.99 11.63
N LYS A 87 -0.15 -16.68 11.94
CA LYS A 87 0.52 -17.04 13.20
C LYS A 87 0.35 -16.00 14.30
N THR A 88 0.14 -14.72 13.95
CA THR A 88 0.13 -13.63 14.93
C THR A 88 -1.25 -13.44 15.53
N ASP A 89 -1.33 -13.48 16.86
CA ASP A 89 -2.60 -13.23 17.56
C ASP A 89 -3.05 -11.77 17.47
N ARG A 90 -4.34 -11.54 17.70
CA ARG A 90 -4.98 -10.23 17.61
C ARG A 90 -4.36 -9.20 18.56
N GLU A 91 -3.94 -9.59 19.75
CA GLU A 91 -3.41 -8.67 20.76
C GLU A 91 -1.97 -8.24 20.41
N THR A 92 -1.14 -9.19 19.99
CA THR A 92 0.19 -8.90 19.44
C THR A 92 0.09 -7.98 18.21
N LEU A 93 -0.83 -8.25 17.27
CA LEU A 93 -1.06 -7.37 16.11
C LEU A 93 -1.44 -5.93 16.52
N LYS A 94 -2.29 -5.74 17.54
CA LYS A 94 -2.63 -4.39 18.05
C LYS A 94 -1.40 -3.68 18.58
N ARG A 95 -0.58 -4.37 19.37
CA ARG A 95 0.64 -3.81 19.99
C ARG A 95 1.68 -3.47 18.93
N VAL A 96 1.87 -4.32 17.93
CA VAL A 96 2.74 -4.07 16.78
C VAL A 96 2.26 -2.87 15.98
N LYS A 97 0.94 -2.76 15.74
CA LYS A 97 0.34 -1.61 15.04
C LYS A 97 0.57 -0.31 15.80
N LEU A 98 0.44 -0.31 17.12
CA LEU A 98 0.71 0.87 17.96
C LEU A 98 2.19 1.26 17.89
N LYS A 99 3.11 0.29 18.02
CA LYS A 99 4.55 0.50 17.92
C LYS A 99 4.97 1.07 16.56
N LEU A 100 4.45 0.52 15.46
CA LEU A 100 4.74 1.02 14.12
C LEU A 100 4.18 2.43 13.93
N LYS A 101 2.95 2.70 14.39
CA LYS A 101 2.33 4.03 14.30
C LYS A 101 3.15 5.09 15.03
N ALA A 102 3.70 4.78 16.21
CA ALA A 102 4.60 5.66 16.95
C ALA A 102 5.89 6.00 16.16
N SER A 103 6.32 5.11 15.25
CA SER A 103 7.44 5.34 14.34
C SER A 103 7.03 5.86 12.95
N HIS A 104 5.80 6.36 12.79
CA HIS A 104 5.21 6.78 11.50
C HIS A 104 5.21 5.68 10.42
N ARG A 105 5.12 4.42 10.84
CA ARG A 105 5.02 3.25 9.96
C ARG A 105 3.67 2.57 10.16
N SER A 106 3.25 1.78 9.16
CA SER A 106 2.03 0.98 9.22
C SER A 106 2.35 -0.50 9.10
N VAL A 107 1.50 -1.33 9.71
CA VAL A 107 1.49 -2.77 9.39
C VAL A 107 1.00 -2.90 7.94
N PRO A 108 1.63 -3.76 7.12
CA PRO A 108 1.10 -4.07 5.79
C PRO A 108 -0.36 -4.53 5.85
N ARG A 109 -1.08 -4.42 4.72
CA ARG A 109 -2.44 -4.96 4.64
C ARG A 109 -2.39 -6.49 4.54
N ASP A 110 -3.19 -7.17 5.36
CA ASP A 110 -3.48 -8.60 5.22
C ASP A 110 -4.30 -8.87 3.95
N ALA A 111 -3.85 -9.81 3.12
CA ALA A 111 -4.52 -10.14 1.87
C ALA A 111 -5.89 -10.81 2.10
N LYS A 112 -6.04 -11.59 3.19
CA LYS A 112 -7.32 -12.21 3.57
C LYS A 112 -8.34 -11.20 4.10
N ARG A 113 -7.89 -10.02 4.52
CA ARG A 113 -8.80 -8.96 5.00
C ARG A 113 -9.55 -8.37 3.80
N PRO A 114 -10.88 -8.52 3.72
CA PRO A 114 -11.65 -7.99 2.60
C PRO A 114 -11.52 -6.46 2.54
N LEU A 115 -11.51 -5.92 1.32
CA LEU A 115 -11.52 -4.48 1.09
C LEU A 115 -12.88 -3.92 1.50
N LEU A 116 -12.86 -2.73 2.09
CA LEU A 116 -14.09 -2.00 2.32
C LEU A 116 -14.71 -1.62 0.96
N PRO A 117 -16.05 -1.55 0.88
CA PRO A 117 -16.72 -1.00 -0.30
C PRO A 117 -16.19 0.41 -0.58
N GLY A 118 -15.85 0.68 -1.85
CA GLY A 118 -15.47 2.03 -2.29
C GLY A 118 -16.64 2.99 -2.12
N SER A 119 -16.39 4.24 -1.75
CA SER A 119 -17.46 5.25 -1.65
C SER A 119 -18.10 5.52 -3.03
N PRO A 120 -19.30 6.15 -3.09
CA PRO A 120 -19.92 6.57 -4.36
C PRO A 120 -18.96 7.34 -5.26
N TRP A 121 -18.23 8.30 -4.67
CA TRP A 121 -17.14 9.04 -5.31
C TRP A 121 -16.01 8.14 -5.84
N THR A 122 -15.62 7.08 -5.12
CA THR A 122 -14.57 6.15 -5.57
C THR A 122 -15.02 5.33 -6.77
N VAL A 123 -16.27 4.87 -6.77
CA VAL A 123 -16.88 4.15 -7.91
C VAL A 123 -16.96 5.08 -9.11
N PHE A 124 -17.39 6.32 -8.92
CA PHE A 124 -17.43 7.34 -9.95
C PHE A 124 -16.05 7.64 -10.55
N ILE A 125 -15.02 7.85 -9.71
CA ILE A 125 -13.63 8.02 -10.20
C ILE A 125 -13.23 6.82 -11.08
N GLN A 126 -13.50 5.59 -10.63
CA GLN A 126 -13.10 4.38 -11.34
C GLN A 126 -13.75 4.30 -12.73
N GLU A 127 -14.97 4.79 -12.90
CA GLU A 127 -15.65 4.84 -14.19
C GLU A 127 -15.15 5.99 -15.07
N GLN A 128 -15.01 7.19 -14.49
CA GLN A 128 -14.65 8.40 -15.23
C GLN A 128 -13.19 8.43 -15.67
N THR A 129 -12.28 7.83 -14.90
CA THR A 129 -10.85 7.75 -15.23
C THR A 129 -10.58 7.09 -16.57
N ASN A 130 -11.43 6.15 -17.02
CA ASN A 130 -11.30 5.52 -18.34
C ASN A 130 -11.77 6.42 -19.50
N THR A 131 -12.53 7.48 -19.20
CA THR A 131 -13.08 8.40 -20.21
C THR A 131 -12.23 9.66 -20.38
N ILE A 132 -11.36 9.96 -19.42
CA ILE A 132 -10.48 11.12 -19.45
C ILE A 132 -9.23 10.76 -20.26
N GLY A 133 -8.94 11.55 -21.29
CA GLY A 133 -7.76 11.40 -22.13
C GLY A 133 -6.45 11.64 -21.39
N PRO A 134 -5.29 11.44 -22.05
CA PRO A 134 -4.00 11.74 -21.46
C PRO A 134 -3.90 13.23 -21.13
N ALA A 135 -3.19 13.56 -20.05
CA ALA A 135 -3.02 14.95 -19.65
C ALA A 135 -2.18 15.75 -20.65
N PRO A 136 -2.42 17.07 -20.76
CA PRO A 136 -1.62 17.96 -21.60
C PRO A 136 -0.13 17.94 -21.21
N PRO A 137 0.78 18.23 -22.17
CA PRO A 137 2.21 18.35 -21.88
C PRO A 137 2.47 19.38 -20.77
N GLY A 138 3.25 18.99 -19.76
CA GLY A 138 3.61 19.88 -18.64
C GLY A 138 2.66 19.82 -17.42
N VAL A 139 1.53 19.10 -17.51
CA VAL A 139 0.63 18.87 -16.37
C VAL A 139 0.81 17.45 -15.85
N CYS A 140 0.78 17.26 -14.52
CA CYS A 140 0.82 15.93 -13.93
C CYS A 140 -0.48 15.16 -14.30
N PRO A 141 -0.39 13.94 -14.87
CA PRO A 141 -1.58 13.18 -15.27
C PRO A 141 -2.59 12.95 -14.15
N VAL A 142 -2.11 12.73 -12.93
CA VAL A 142 -2.98 12.52 -11.78
C VAL A 142 -3.75 13.78 -11.43
N GLU A 143 -3.09 14.94 -11.44
CA GLU A 143 -3.71 16.23 -11.11
C GLU A 143 -4.83 16.55 -12.12
N HIS A 144 -4.53 16.45 -13.42
CA HIS A 144 -5.50 16.68 -14.49
C HIS A 144 -6.75 15.79 -14.36
N ILE A 145 -6.54 14.49 -14.13
CA ILE A 145 -7.65 13.54 -13.96
C ILE A 145 -8.46 13.89 -12.72
N THR A 146 -7.81 14.18 -11.58
CA THR A 146 -8.53 14.47 -10.34
C THR A 146 -9.38 15.73 -10.43
N GLU A 147 -8.87 16.79 -11.07
CA GLU A 147 -9.59 18.03 -11.30
C GLU A 147 -10.82 17.79 -12.19
N MET A 148 -10.63 17.10 -13.32
CA MET A 148 -11.71 16.78 -14.25
C MET A 148 -12.82 15.91 -13.62
N VAL A 149 -12.45 14.89 -12.85
CA VAL A 149 -13.45 14.06 -12.16
C VAL A 149 -14.17 14.86 -11.07
N ALA A 150 -13.47 15.74 -10.35
CA ALA A 150 -14.08 16.57 -9.31
C ALA A 150 -15.11 17.55 -9.89
N GLU A 151 -14.78 18.23 -10.99
CA GLU A 151 -15.72 19.10 -11.70
C GLU A 151 -16.95 18.34 -12.17
N ARG A 152 -16.76 17.17 -12.79
CA ARG A 152 -17.86 16.31 -13.24
C ARG A 152 -18.75 15.90 -12.07
N TRP A 153 -18.18 15.50 -10.93
CA TRP A 153 -18.97 15.13 -9.76
C TRP A 153 -19.75 16.29 -9.15
N CYS A 154 -19.14 17.48 -9.07
CA CYS A 154 -19.81 18.69 -8.62
C CYS A 154 -20.97 19.08 -9.55
N ALA A 155 -20.83 18.86 -10.87
CA ALA A 155 -21.86 19.13 -11.86
C ALA A 155 -23.02 18.10 -11.84
N LEU A 156 -22.81 16.89 -11.32
CA LEU A 156 -23.87 15.89 -11.22
C LEU A 156 -25.02 16.39 -10.34
N THR A 157 -26.23 16.24 -10.85
CA THR A 157 -27.46 16.45 -10.09
C THR A 157 -27.65 15.36 -9.02
N PRO A 158 -28.47 15.60 -7.98
CA PRO A 158 -28.79 14.57 -6.99
C PRO A 158 -29.37 13.29 -7.61
N GLU A 159 -30.15 13.43 -8.69
CA GLU A 159 -30.75 12.29 -9.41
C GLU A 159 -29.70 11.44 -10.11
N GLU A 160 -28.66 12.05 -10.70
CA GLU A 160 -27.55 11.33 -11.32
C GLU A 160 -26.59 10.73 -10.28
N ARG A 161 -26.59 11.26 -9.04
CA ARG A 161 -25.82 10.70 -7.92
C ARG A 161 -26.49 9.49 -7.27
N ALA A 162 -27.82 9.47 -7.25
CA ALA A 162 -28.63 8.38 -6.69
C ALA A 162 -28.16 6.96 -7.08
N PRO A 163 -27.89 6.63 -8.36
CA PRO A 163 -27.42 5.29 -8.73
C PRO A 163 -26.04 4.94 -8.12
N TYR A 164 -25.17 5.92 -7.87
CA TYR A 164 -23.88 5.68 -7.21
C TYR A 164 -24.05 5.43 -5.72
N ASP A 165 -24.99 6.14 -5.07
CA ASP A 165 -25.33 5.95 -3.67
C ASP A 165 -26.00 4.59 -3.45
N GLU A 166 -26.93 4.18 -4.31
CA GLU A 166 -27.56 2.85 -4.28
C GLU A 166 -26.53 1.73 -4.47
N ARG A 167 -25.64 1.84 -5.46
CA ARG A 167 -24.55 0.86 -5.66
C ARG A 167 -23.66 0.77 -4.42
N PHE A 168 -23.34 1.89 -3.78
CA PHE A 168 -22.58 1.89 -2.54
C PHE A 168 -23.33 1.19 -1.40
N LYS A 169 -24.63 1.44 -1.23
CA LYS A 169 -25.48 0.77 -0.23
C LYS A 169 -25.45 -0.74 -0.44
N GLN A 170 -25.68 -1.21 -1.67
CA GLN A 170 -25.66 -2.64 -2.02
C GLN A 170 -24.30 -3.30 -1.74
N LEU A 171 -23.19 -2.71 -2.23
CA LEU A 171 -21.84 -3.22 -1.98
C LEU A 171 -21.48 -3.22 -0.49
N SER A 172 -22.00 -2.23 0.25
CA SER A 172 -21.81 -2.12 1.69
C SER A 172 -22.54 -3.22 2.45
N GLU A 173 -23.82 -3.45 2.13
CA GLU A 173 -24.61 -4.53 2.72
C GLU A 173 -23.99 -5.90 2.45
N GLU A 174 -23.58 -6.16 1.20
CA GLU A 174 -22.89 -7.40 0.83
C GLU A 174 -21.61 -7.59 1.65
N TYR A 175 -20.79 -6.54 1.78
CA TYR A 175 -19.55 -6.57 2.56
C TYR A 175 -19.82 -6.87 4.04
N TYR A 176 -20.78 -6.19 4.67
CA TYR A 176 -21.10 -6.38 6.10
C TYR A 176 -21.73 -7.73 6.37
N SER A 177 -22.59 -8.21 5.48
CA SER A 177 -23.15 -9.57 5.49
C SER A 177 -22.03 -10.62 5.43
N LYS A 178 -21.14 -10.52 4.43
CA LYS A 178 -20.03 -11.47 4.24
C LYS A 178 -19.02 -11.47 5.39
N THR A 179 -18.80 -10.32 6.02
CA THR A 179 -17.80 -10.17 7.09
C THR A 179 -18.37 -10.32 8.50
N ASN A 180 -19.70 -10.46 8.63
CA ASN A 180 -20.43 -10.44 9.89
C ASN A 180 -20.00 -9.25 10.80
N ARG A 181 -19.86 -8.08 10.18
CA ARG A 181 -19.48 -6.82 10.85
C ARG A 181 -20.60 -5.82 10.69
N SER A 182 -20.64 -4.83 11.58
CA SER A 182 -21.56 -3.70 11.46
C SER A 182 -20.85 -2.47 10.87
N PRO A 183 -21.56 -1.64 10.09
CA PRO A 183 -21.03 -0.37 9.63
C PRO A 183 -20.67 0.56 10.80
N PRO A 184 -19.58 1.35 10.69
CA PRO A 184 -19.31 2.39 11.65
C PRO A 184 -20.43 3.45 11.60
N ILE A 185 -20.72 4.09 12.73
CA ILE A 185 -21.85 5.02 12.90
C ILE A 185 -21.96 6.04 11.76
N ARG A 186 -20.84 6.63 11.31
CA ARG A 186 -20.78 7.60 10.20
C ARG A 186 -21.15 7.01 8.83
N ALA A 187 -20.80 5.75 8.59
CA ALA A 187 -21.19 5.05 7.36
C ALA A 187 -22.66 4.62 7.43
N ALA A 188 -23.11 4.15 8.61
CA ALA A 188 -24.51 3.81 8.85
C ALA A 188 -25.43 5.03 8.66
N THR A 189 -25.02 6.22 9.11
CA THR A 189 -25.78 7.46 8.87
C THR A 189 -25.87 7.77 7.38
N ARG A 190 -24.79 7.62 6.60
CA ARG A 190 -24.83 7.84 5.14
C ARG A 190 -25.69 6.79 4.41
N ILE A 191 -25.68 5.54 4.85
CA ILE A 191 -26.51 4.47 4.29
C ILE A 191 -27.99 4.71 4.62
N ALA A 192 -28.29 5.20 5.83
CA ALA A 192 -29.65 5.45 6.34
C ALA A 192 -30.18 6.87 6.06
N SER A 193 -29.37 7.77 5.48
CA SER A 193 -29.82 9.10 5.04
C SER A 193 -30.47 8.96 3.67
N GLU A 194 -31.71 8.46 3.66
CA GLU A 194 -32.74 8.59 2.61
C GLU A 194 -34.02 7.91 3.11
#